data_AF-A0A255HYA0-F1
#
_entry.id   AF-A0A255HYA0-F1
#
_cell.length_a   1.000
_cell.length_b   1.000
_cell.length_c   1.000
_cell.angle_alpha   90.00
_cell.angle_beta   90.00
_cell.angle_gamma   90.00
#
_symmetry.space_group_name_H-M   'P 1'
#
loop_
_entity.id
_entity.type
_entity.pdbx_description
1 polymer ?
#
loop_
_entity_poly.entity_id
_entity_poly.type
_entity_poly.pdbx_seq_one_letter_code
_entity_poly.pdbx_strand_id
1 'polypeptide(L)' 'MIKETYKLKFIEKSVFEYEWIDLIDEKENVLIIAEGIFMYFDTEQLKSLFKKLANNFTNSNIVFEAMDPMVAGKT' A
#
# COMPACT_ATOMS: atom_id res chain seq x y z
N MET A 1 -10.87 -13.43 -16.09
CA MET A 1 -10.74 -13.07 -14.67
C MET A 1 -9.55 -13.80 -14.09
N ILE A 2 -8.65 -13.11 -13.41
CA ILE A 2 -7.52 -13.73 -12.72
C ILE A 2 -8.07 -14.47 -11.50
N LYS A 3 -7.60 -15.70 -11.26
CA LYS A 3 -8.00 -16.51 -10.11
C LYS A 3 -6.91 -16.48 -9.06
N GLU A 4 -7.31 -16.52 -7.79
CA GLU A 4 -6.36 -16.70 -6.70
C GLU A 4 -5.62 -18.04 -6.81
N THR A 5 -4.40 -18.05 -6.29
CA THR A 5 -3.56 -19.24 -6.16
C THR A 5 -2.90 -19.24 -4.78
N TYR A 6 -1.96 -20.14 -4.56
CA TYR A 6 -1.10 -20.09 -3.36
C TYR A 6 -0.08 -18.93 -3.41
N LYS A 7 0.23 -18.40 -4.60
CA LYS A 7 1.16 -17.27 -4.83
C LYS A 7 0.48 -15.94 -5.14
N LEU A 8 -0.84 -15.94 -5.25
CA LEU A 8 -1.63 -14.76 -5.57
C LEU A 8 -2.88 -14.76 -4.71
N LYS A 9 -2.99 -13.76 -3.84
CA LYS A 9 -4.15 -13.54 -2.98
C LYS A 9 -4.72 -12.16 -3.24
N PHE A 10 -6.04 -12.08 -3.25
CA PHE A 10 -6.77 -10.82 -3.29
C PHE A 10 -7.24 -10.50 -1.88
N ILE A 11 -6.99 -9.28 -1.43
CA ILE A 11 -7.43 -8.80 -0.12
C ILE A 11 -8.43 -7.67 -0.34
N GLU A 12 -9.70 -7.95 -0.05
CA GLU A 12 -10.80 -6.98 -0.17
C GLU A 12 -10.86 -6.08 1.07
N LYS A 13 -9.96 -5.09 1.11
CA LYS A 13 -9.84 -4.13 2.22
C LYS A 13 -9.52 -2.75 1.70
N SER A 14 -9.97 -1.72 2.43
CA SER A 14 -9.40 -0.38 2.29
C SER A 14 -7.92 -0.41 2.70
N VAL A 15 -7.06 0.36 2.03
CA VAL A 15 -5.64 0.48 2.40
C VAL A 15 -5.46 0.99 3.86
N PHE A 16 -6.47 1.69 4.39
CA PHE A 16 -6.49 2.20 5.76
C PHE A 16 -7.14 1.26 6.79
N GLU A 17 -7.71 0.13 6.35
CA GLU A 17 -8.16 -0.97 7.22
C GLU A 17 -7.00 -1.93 7.45
N TYR A 18 -6.09 -1.54 8.34
CA TYR A 18 -4.78 -2.17 8.51
C TYR A 18 -4.79 -3.66 8.90
N GLU A 19 -5.93 -4.26 9.18
CA GLU A 19 -6.09 -5.71 9.36
C GLU A 19 -5.61 -6.49 8.13
N TRP A 20 -5.56 -5.86 6.94
CA TRP A 20 -4.97 -6.50 5.74
C TRP A 20 -3.48 -6.82 5.91
N ILE A 21 -2.76 -6.04 6.72
CA ILE A 21 -1.33 -6.27 6.97
C ILE A 21 -1.16 -7.64 7.62
N ASP A 22 -2.02 -7.99 8.57
CA ASP A 22 -1.94 -9.26 9.32
C ASP A 22 -2.18 -10.49 8.43
N LEU A 23 -2.79 -10.32 7.26
CA LEU A 23 -3.04 -11.38 6.29
C LEU A 23 -1.81 -11.71 5.41
N ILE A 24 -0.73 -10.93 5.52
CA ILE A 24 0.51 -11.17 4.79
C ILE A 24 1.47 -11.92 5.70
N ASP A 25 1.76 -13.19 5.37
CA ASP A 25 2.62 -14.03 6.19
C ASP A 25 4.06 -13.49 6.29
N GLU A 26 4.63 -13.08 5.15
CA GLU A 26 6.01 -12.58 5.10
C GLU A 26 6.10 -11.12 5.52
N LYS A 27 6.94 -10.86 6.53
CA LYS A 27 7.16 -9.52 7.09
C LYS A 27 8.52 -8.92 6.74
N GLU A 28 9.44 -9.71 6.20
CA GLU A 28 10.77 -9.25 5.84
C GLU A 28 10.94 -9.24 4.31
N ASN A 29 11.73 -8.31 3.78
CA ASN A 29 12.06 -8.23 2.35
C ASN A 29 10.83 -8.11 1.42
N VAL A 30 9.80 -7.41 1.87
CA VAL A 30 8.58 -7.17 1.10
C VAL A 30 8.80 -6.02 0.12
N LEU A 31 8.32 -6.19 -1.12
CA LEU A 31 8.19 -5.11 -2.09
C LEU A 31 6.73 -4.65 -2.14
N ILE A 32 6.51 -3.38 -1.80
CA ILE A 32 5.20 -2.73 -1.82
C ILE A 32 5.15 -1.82 -3.05
N ILE A 33 4.10 -1.96 -3.87
CA ILE A 33 3.87 -1.14 -5.06
C ILE A 33 2.55 -0.39 -4.87
N ALA A 34 2.60 0.93 -4.97
CA ALA A 34 1.43 1.81 -4.92
C ALA A 34 1.36 2.66 -6.20
N GLU A 35 0.65 2.16 -7.20
CA GLU A 35 0.45 2.82 -8.48
C GLU A 35 -0.89 3.55 -8.50
N GLY A 36 -0.89 4.83 -8.88
CA GLY A 36 -2.13 5.56 -9.12
C GLY A 36 -3.06 5.75 -7.91
N ILE A 37 -2.57 5.68 -6.67
CA ILE A 37 -3.43 5.77 -5.46
C ILE A 37 -3.08 6.90 -4.47
N PHE A 38 -1.80 7.19 -4.22
CA PHE A 38 -1.42 8.08 -3.11
C PHE A 38 -1.84 9.55 -3.29
N MET A 39 -2.06 9.99 -4.53
CA MET A 39 -2.52 11.34 -4.84
C MET A 39 -3.95 11.65 -4.37
N TYR A 40 -4.72 10.63 -3.96
CA TYR A 40 -6.08 10.81 -3.45
C TYR A 40 -6.16 10.94 -1.92
N PHE A 41 -5.02 10.79 -1.23
CA PHE A 41 -4.97 10.78 0.23
C PHE A 41 -4.28 12.03 0.76
N ASP A 42 -4.73 12.50 1.93
CA ASP A 42 -4.06 13.61 2.58
C ASP A 42 -2.71 13.19 3.20
N THR A 43 -1.92 14.18 3.60
CA THR A 43 -0.58 13.95 4.17
C THR A 43 -0.62 13.14 5.46
N GLU A 44 -1.64 13.31 6.30
CA GLU A 44 -1.73 12.62 7.59
C GLU A 44 -2.15 11.16 7.41
N GLN A 45 -3.05 10.89 6.46
CA GLN A 45 -3.39 9.54 6.01
C GLN A 45 -2.15 8.82 5.48
N LEU A 46 -1.37 9.45 4.60
CA LEU A 46 -0.15 8.85 4.05
C LEU A 46 0.88 8.59 5.15
N LYS A 47 1.17 9.57 6.02
CA LYS A 47 2.10 9.38 7.15
C LYS A 47 1.67 8.22 8.06
N SER A 48 0.37 8.11 8.34
CA SER A 48 -0.19 7.01 9.13
C SER A 48 0.05 5.66 8.46
N LEU A 49 -0.22 5.57 7.16
CA LEU A 49 0.02 4.38 6.35
C LEU A 49 1.51 4.01 6.33
N PHE A 50 2.40 4.93 5.96
CA PHE A 50 3.85 4.68 5.92
C PHE A 50 4.39 4.22 7.29
N LYS A 51 3.92 4.82 8.39
CA LYS A 51 4.30 4.39 9.74
C LYS A 51 3.81 2.98 10.05
N LYS A 52 2.58 2.63 9.66
CA LYS A 52 2.05 1.28 9.82
C LYS A 52 2.83 0.25 9.00
N LEU A 53 3.19 0.58 7.76
CA LEU A 53 4.02 -0.29 6.92
C LEU A 53 5.41 -0.49 7.55
N ALA A 54 6.10 0.59 7.92
CA ALA A 54 7.43 0.51 8.52
C ALA A 54 7.47 -0.24 9.85
N ASN A 55 6.39 -0.19 10.64
CA ASN A 55 6.30 -0.93 11.90
C ASN A 55 6.07 -2.44 11.72
N ASN A 56 5.54 -2.88 10.58
CA ASN A 56 5.17 -4.28 10.34
C ASN A 56 6.05 -4.98 9.30
N PHE A 57 6.77 -4.23 8.46
CA PHE A 57 7.62 -4.77 7.42
C PHE A 57 9.08 -4.32 7.60
N THR A 58 10.00 -5.27 7.75
CA THR A 58 11.44 -5.02 7.93
C THR A 58 12.21 -5.29 6.64
N ASN A 59 13.36 -4.63 6.45
CA ASN A 59 14.21 -4.77 5.26
C ASN A 59 13.45 -4.65 3.92
N SER A 60 12.37 -3.87 3.91
CA SER A 60 11.38 -3.84 2.85
C SER A 60 11.48 -2.54 2.05
N ASN A 61 10.99 -2.57 0.80
CA ASN A 61 11.02 -1.43 -0.10
C ASN A 61 9.60 -1.05 -0.55
N ILE A 62 9.37 0.25 -0.73
CA ILE A 62 8.15 0.77 -1.34
C ILE A 62 8.50 1.57 -2.58
N VAL A 63 7.79 1.30 -3.67
CA VAL A 63 7.83 2.06 -4.91
C VAL A 63 6.44 2.63 -5.14
N PHE A 64 6.36 3.94 -5.32
CA PHE A 64 5.09 4.62 -5.53
C PHE A 64 5.23 5.75 -6.54
N GLU A 65 4.12 6.11 -7.17
CA GLU A 65 4.04 7.27 -8.03
C GLU A 65 3.80 8.54 -7.19
N ALA A 66 4.63 9.56 -7.41
CA ALA A 66 4.41 10.89 -6.86
C ALA A 66 3.88 11.81 -7.96
N MET A 67 2.82 12.56 -7.65
CA MET A 67 2.25 13.56 -8.54
C MET A 67 2.35 14.96 -7.93
N ASP A 68 2.52 15.96 -8.79
CA ASP A 68 2.43 17.34 -8.37
C ASP A 68 1.00 17.63 -7.84
N PRO A 69 0.85 18.28 -6.68
CA PRO A 69 -0.45 18.64 -6.13
C PRO A 69 -1.33 19.45 -7.10
N MET A 70 -0.74 20.18 -8.04
CA MET A 70 -1.46 20.94 -9.06
C MET A 70 -2.11 20.04 -10.13
N VAL A 71 -1.72 18.78 -10.25
CA VAL A 71 -2.23 17.83 -11.25
C VAL A 71 -3.07 16.72 -10.60
N ALA A 72 -2.83 16.42 -9.32
CA ALA A 72 -3.60 15.44 -8.56
C ALA A 72 -5.12 15.75 -8.56
N GLY A 73 -5.96 14.74 -8.84
CA GLY A 73 -7.42 14.82 -8.73
C GLY A 73 -8.15 15.62 -9.82
N LYS A 74 -7.47 16.00 -10.93
CA LYS A 74 -8.06 16.77 -12.05
C LYS A 74 -8.61 15.92 -13.20
N THR A 75 -8.94 14.65 -12.96
CA THR A 75 -9.53 13.74 -13.95
C THR A 75 -11.04 13.88 -14.06
#